data_AF-A0A7K2P6R7-F1
#
_entry.id   AF-A0A7K2P6R7-F1
#
_cell.length_a   1.000
_cell.length_b   1.000
_cell.length_c   1.000
_cell.angle_alpha   90.00
_cell.angle_beta   90.00
_cell.angle_gamma   90.00
#
_symmetry.space_group_name_H-M   'P 1'
#
loop_
_entity.id
_entity.type
_entity.pdbx_description
1 polymer ?
#
loop_
_entity_poly.entity_id
_entity_poly.type
_entity_poly.pdbx_seq_one_letter_code
_entity_poly.pdbx_strand_id
1 'polypeptide(L)'
;DVTASLAEAARAAGAADAAVVVVGTTEHGESEGYDRTGLALGATQDALVRAVAAANPRTVAVVNSGGPVELPWREQAGAVLLAWFPGQEGGGGLADVLFGHAEPGGRLPTTWP
;
A
#
# COMPACT_ATOMS: atom_id res chain seq x y z
N ASP A 1 -6.17 17.24 10.25
CA ASP A 1 -6.60 17.79 8.95
C ASP A 1 -5.94 16.95 7.86
N VAL A 2 -6.73 16.37 6.96
CA VAL A 2 -6.21 15.45 5.92
C VAL A 2 -5.26 16.18 4.98
N THR A 3 -5.57 17.42 4.60
CA THR A 3 -4.73 18.19 3.66
C THR A 3 -3.34 18.45 4.24
N ALA A 4 -3.28 18.91 5.50
CA ALA A 4 -2.00 19.09 6.20
C ALA A 4 -1.21 17.78 6.32
N SER A 5 -1.86 16.67 6.66
CA SER A 5 -1.21 15.35 6.77
C SER A 5 -0.66 14.86 5.44
N LEU A 6 -1.38 15.07 4.33
CA LEU A 6 -0.89 14.73 2.98
C LEU A 6 0.33 15.58 2.59
N ALA A 7 0.31 16.87 2.88
CA ALA A 7 1.44 17.77 2.62
C ALA A 7 2.68 17.38 3.45
N GLU A 8 2.47 16.98 4.71
CA GLU A 8 3.54 16.46 5.56
C GLU A 8 4.14 15.16 5.03
N ALA A 9 3.31 14.20 4.62
CA ALA A 9 3.78 12.94 4.04
C ALA A 9 4.59 13.18 2.76
N ALA A 10 4.12 14.05 1.86
CA ALA A 10 4.83 14.41 0.64
C ALA A 10 6.19 15.07 0.93
N ARG A 11 6.23 16.00 1.90
CA ARG A 11 7.48 16.65 2.34
C ARG A 11 8.48 15.64 2.91
N ALA A 12 8.03 14.71 3.74
CA ALA A 12 8.89 13.66 4.28
C ALA A 12 9.43 12.75 3.17
N ALA A 13 8.58 12.35 2.23
CA ALA A 13 8.97 11.50 1.10
C ALA A 13 10.00 12.17 0.18
N GLY A 14 9.81 13.46 -0.13
CA GLY A 14 10.74 14.21 -0.99
C GLY A 14 12.12 14.44 -0.37
N ALA A 15 12.26 14.31 0.95
CA ALA A 15 13.53 14.41 1.67
C ALA A 15 14.23 13.05 1.85
N ALA A 16 13.60 11.94 1.47
CA ALA A 16 14.11 10.59 1.67
C ALA A 16 14.68 9.99 0.36
N ASP A 17 15.60 9.02 0.51
CA ASP A 17 16.09 8.26 -0.65
C ASP A 17 14.99 7.37 -1.26
N ALA A 18 14.14 6.77 -0.43
CA ALA A 18 12.98 6.02 -0.87
C ALA A 18 11.86 6.23 0.15
N ALA A 19 10.61 6.08 -0.31
CA ALA A 19 9.43 6.16 0.55
C ALA A 19 8.69 4.83 0.53
N VAL A 20 8.25 4.36 1.70
CA VAL A 20 7.36 3.19 1.82
C VAL A 20 6.03 3.68 2.36
N VAL A 21 4.97 3.49 1.57
CA VAL A 21 3.60 3.86 1.95
C VAL A 21 2.78 2.60 2.12
N VAL A 22 2.20 2.40 3.29
CA VAL A 22 1.36 1.24 3.59
C VAL A 22 -0.11 1.66 3.51
N VAL A 23 -0.87 1.00 2.64
CA VAL A 23 -2.31 1.19 2.44
C VAL A 23 -3.02 -0.15 2.47
N GLY A 24 -4.33 -0.15 2.64
CA GLY A 24 -5.05 -1.41 2.74
C GLY A 24 -6.49 -1.29 3.19
N THR A 25 -7.08 -2.46 3.43
CA THR A 25 -8.38 -2.58 4.09
C THR A 25 -8.19 -2.85 5.58
N THR A 26 -9.28 -2.73 6.33
CA THR A 26 -9.32 -3.02 7.77
C THR A 26 -10.49 -3.95 8.05
N GLU A 27 -10.68 -4.34 9.31
CA GLU A 27 -11.86 -5.07 9.79
C GLU A 27 -13.19 -4.37 9.46
N HIS A 28 -13.19 -3.08 9.12
CA HIS A 28 -14.40 -2.39 8.67
C HIS A 28 -14.70 -2.69 7.19
N GLY A 29 -13.66 -2.84 6.37
CA GLY A 29 -13.76 -3.10 4.94
C GLY A 29 -13.88 -4.59 4.61
N GLU A 30 -13.26 -5.47 5.40
CA GLU A 30 -13.27 -6.91 5.17
C GLU A 30 -13.51 -7.63 6.51
N SER A 31 -14.68 -8.25 6.67
CA SER A 31 -15.06 -8.95 7.91
C SER A 31 -16.07 -10.06 7.64
N GLU A 32 -16.22 -10.95 8.62
CA GLU A 32 -17.25 -11.98 8.59
C GLU A 32 -18.65 -11.35 8.72
N GLY A 33 -19.61 -11.87 7.95
CA GLY A 33 -21.02 -11.51 8.07
C GLY A 33 -21.49 -10.40 7.13
N TYR A 34 -20.62 -9.83 6.30
CA TYR A 34 -21.02 -8.94 5.21
C TYR A 34 -19.98 -8.90 4.09
N ASP A 35 -20.44 -8.47 2.90
CA ASP A 35 -19.59 -8.32 1.72
C ASP A 35 -19.19 -6.85 1.50
N ARG A 36 -18.05 -6.66 0.81
CA ARG A 36 -17.67 -5.35 0.29
C ARG A 36 -18.64 -4.90 -0.79
N THR A 37 -18.97 -3.60 -0.80
CA THR A 37 -19.81 -2.99 -1.84
C THR A 37 -19.00 -2.45 -3.03
N GLY A 38 -17.66 -2.46 -2.94
CA GLY A 38 -16.74 -2.02 -3.98
C GLY A 38 -15.29 -2.37 -3.64
N LEU A 39 -14.38 -2.09 -4.57
CA LEU A 39 -12.95 -2.43 -4.46
C LEU A 39 -12.05 -1.24 -4.12
N ALA A 40 -12.59 -0.03 -4.02
CA ALA A 40 -11.81 1.17 -3.73
C ALA A 40 -11.20 1.14 -2.31
N LEU A 41 -9.93 1.54 -2.18
CA LEU A 41 -9.28 1.75 -0.87
C LEU A 41 -9.79 3.03 -0.15
N GLY A 42 -10.45 3.90 -0.91
CA GLY A 42 -10.97 5.17 -0.43
C GLY A 42 -10.08 6.36 -0.81
N ALA A 43 -10.73 7.50 -1.07
CA ALA A 43 -10.09 8.67 -1.66
C ALA A 43 -8.88 9.20 -0.88
N THR A 44 -8.89 9.08 0.46
CA THR A 44 -7.78 9.54 1.30
C THR A 44 -6.53 8.69 1.15
N GLN A 45 -6.66 7.35 1.06
CA GLN A 45 -5.51 6.47 0.84
C GLN A 45 -4.94 6.67 -0.56
N ASP A 46 -5.81 6.79 -1.57
CA ASP A 46 -5.34 7.07 -2.92
C ASP A 46 -4.66 8.45 -3.01
N ALA A 47 -5.18 9.47 -2.32
CA ALA A 47 -4.54 10.78 -2.26
C ALA A 47 -3.17 10.73 -1.57
N LEU A 48 -3.02 9.92 -0.51
CA LEU A 48 -1.75 9.69 0.16
C LEU A 48 -0.71 9.11 -0.78
N VAL A 49 -1.04 8.03 -1.50
CA VAL A 49 -0.07 7.39 -2.41
C VAL A 49 0.30 8.34 -3.54
N ARG A 50 -0.67 9.04 -4.15
CA ARG A 50 -0.39 10.03 -5.20
C ARG A 50 0.52 11.16 -4.71
N ALA A 51 0.26 11.71 -3.52
CA ALA A 51 1.06 12.79 -2.97
C ALA A 51 2.50 12.37 -2.68
N VAL A 52 2.68 11.17 -2.12
CA VAL A 52 4.02 10.63 -1.81
C VAL A 52 4.77 10.26 -3.10
N ALA A 53 4.13 9.56 -4.03
CA ALA A 53 4.74 9.17 -5.30
C ALA A 53 5.11 10.38 -6.18
N ALA A 54 4.30 11.44 -6.18
CA ALA A 54 4.62 12.68 -6.88
C ALA A 54 5.83 13.40 -6.27
N ALA A 55 6.01 13.33 -4.95
CA ALA A 55 7.16 13.92 -4.27
C ALA A 55 8.43 13.06 -4.38
N ASN A 56 8.29 11.74 -4.50
CA ASN A 56 9.40 10.81 -4.63
C ASN A 56 9.05 9.63 -5.57
N PRO A 57 9.61 9.55 -6.78
CA PRO A 57 9.34 8.44 -7.70
C PRO A 57 9.90 7.09 -7.21
N ARG A 58 10.82 7.09 -6.23
CA ARG A 58 11.30 5.87 -5.53
C ARG A 58 10.35 5.46 -4.40
N THR A 59 9.05 5.50 -4.67
CA THR A 59 8.00 5.11 -3.72
C THR A 59 7.61 3.65 -3.92
N VAL A 60 7.62 2.88 -2.83
CA VAL A 60 7.05 1.53 -2.74
C VAL A 60 5.70 1.64 -2.04
N ALA A 61 4.63 1.24 -2.73
CA ALA A 61 3.32 1.11 -2.12
C ALA A 61 3.10 -0.34 -1.66
N VAL A 62 2.91 -0.53 -0.35
CA VAL A 62 2.61 -1.83 0.26
C VAL A 62 1.11 -1.92 0.48
N VAL A 63 0.48 -2.97 -0.05
CA VAL A 63 -0.98 -3.16 -0.01
C VAL A 63 -1.33 -4.32 0.92
N ASN A 64 -2.02 -4.00 2.02
CA ASN A 64 -2.54 -4.95 2.98
C ASN A 64 -4.05 -5.12 2.79
N SER A 65 -4.48 -6.06 1.96
CA SER A 65 -5.89 -6.38 1.76
C SER A 65 -6.09 -7.89 1.65
N GLY A 66 -7.22 -8.42 2.11
CA GLY A 66 -7.53 -9.85 2.03
C GLY A 66 -8.00 -10.28 0.63
N GLY A 67 -8.39 -9.34 -0.22
CA GLY A 67 -8.69 -9.57 -1.64
C GLY A 67 -8.24 -8.41 -2.55
N PRO A 68 -8.55 -8.49 -3.86
CA PRO A 68 -8.24 -7.41 -4.80
C PRO A 68 -8.84 -6.07 -4.35
N VAL A 69 -8.13 -4.99 -4.65
CA VAL A 69 -8.56 -3.60 -4.47
C VAL A 69 -8.15 -2.77 -5.69
N GLU A 70 -8.85 -1.68 -5.95
CA GLU A 70 -8.47 -0.76 -7.03
C GLU A 70 -7.19 -0.01 -6.67
N LEU A 71 -6.24 0.06 -7.62
CA LEU A 71 -4.97 0.75 -7.47
C LEU A 71 -4.82 1.83 -8.55
N PRO A 72 -5.63 2.91 -8.54
CA PRO A 72 -5.65 3.91 -9.61
C PRO A 72 -4.36 4.71 -9.74
N TRP A 73 -3.46 4.61 -8.76
CA TRP A 73 -2.15 5.24 -8.69
C TRP A 73 -1.00 4.28 -9.00
N ARG A 74 -1.26 3.01 -9.37
CA ARG A 74 -0.23 1.97 -9.53
C ARG A 74 0.92 2.37 -10.46
N GLU A 75 0.63 3.09 -11.54
CA GLU A 75 1.63 3.52 -12.52
C GLU A 75 2.49 4.71 -12.02
N GLN A 76 2.12 5.33 -10.90
CA GLN A 76 2.83 6.45 -10.30
C GLN A 76 3.81 5.97 -9.22
N ALA A 77 3.54 4.82 -8.59
CA ALA A 77 4.45 4.21 -7.63
C ALA A 77 5.61 3.52 -8.37
N GLY A 78 6.83 3.66 -7.85
CA GLY A 78 8.00 2.97 -8.41
C GLY A 78 7.96 1.46 -8.22
N ALA A 79 7.26 0.98 -7.18
CA ALA A 79 6.93 -0.42 -6.97
C ALA A 79 5.62 -0.59 -6.20
N VAL A 80 4.96 -1.72 -6.42
CA VAL A 80 3.78 -2.16 -5.65
C VAL A 80 4.08 -3.55 -5.06
N LEU A 81 3.90 -3.70 -3.75
CA LEU A 81 4.07 -4.95 -3.03
C LEU A 81 2.77 -5.35 -2.36
N LEU A 82 2.28 -6.55 -2.67
CA LEU A 82 1.10 -7.12 -2.01
C LEU A 82 1.56 -7.92 -0.78
N ALA A 83 1.13 -7.50 0.40
CA ALA A 83 1.50 -8.15 1.67
C ALA A 83 0.33 -8.92 2.32
N TRP A 84 -0.89 -8.79 1.78
CA TRP A 84 -2.12 -9.40 2.32
C TRP A 84 -2.34 -8.99 3.79
N PHE A 85 -2.76 -9.92 4.65
CA PHE A 85 -2.70 -9.76 6.10
C PHE A 85 -1.58 -10.66 6.64
N PRO A 86 -0.36 -10.11 6.86
CA PRO A 86 0.85 -10.92 7.02
C PRO A 86 1.04 -11.50 8.44
N GLY A 87 0.05 -11.36 9.32
CA GLY A 87 0.11 -11.85 10.70
C GLY A 87 1.14 -11.12 11.58
N GLN A 88 1.48 -11.72 12.71
CA GLN A 88 2.27 -11.07 13.77
C GLN A 88 3.72 -10.72 13.35
N GLU A 89 4.33 -11.54 12.48
CA GLU A 89 5.70 -11.33 11.99
C GLU A 89 5.73 -10.52 10.68
N GLY A 90 4.60 -9.94 10.27
CA GLY A 90 4.49 -9.26 8.99
C GLY A 90 5.43 -8.09 8.82
N GLY A 91 5.75 -7.37 9.90
CA GLY A 91 6.74 -6.29 9.87
C GLY A 91 8.15 -6.80 9.55
N GLY A 92 8.57 -7.91 10.17
CA GLY A 92 9.85 -8.55 9.92
C GLY A 92 9.94 -9.12 8.50
N GLY A 93 8.90 -9.85 8.08
CA GLY A 93 8.84 -10.41 6.73
C GLY A 93 8.84 -9.34 5.62
N LEU A 94 8.14 -8.22 5.84
CA LEU A 94 8.17 -7.08 4.93
C LEU A 94 9.59 -6.47 4.83
N ALA A 95 10.27 -6.29 5.97
CA ALA A 95 11.63 -5.77 5.99
C ALA A 95 12.59 -6.70 5.22
N ASP A 96 12.52 -8.02 5.45
CA ASP A 96 13.37 -8.99 4.74
C ASP A 96 13.22 -8.92 3.22
N VAL A 97 12.00 -8.71 2.72
CA VAL A 97 11.76 -8.51 1.29
C VAL A 97 12.29 -7.16 0.80
N LEU A 98 12.00 -6.07 1.51
CA LEU A 98 12.42 -4.72 1.11
C LEU A 98 13.95 -4.55 1.09
N PHE A 99 14.66 -5.23 1.99
CA PHE A 99 16.12 -5.21 2.07
C PHE A 99 16.79 -6.35 1.27
N GLY A 100 16.01 -7.21 0.62
CA GLY A 100 16.52 -8.30 -0.22
C GLY A 100 17.15 -9.47 0.55
N HIS A 101 16.84 -9.62 1.85
CA HIS A 101 17.16 -10.83 2.60
C HIS A 101 16.30 -12.03 2.17
N ALA A 102 15.11 -11.75 1.62
CA ALA A 102 14.23 -12.73 1.02
C ALA A 102 13.70 -12.23 -0.34
N GLU A 103 13.61 -13.12 -1.34
CA GLU A 103 13.05 -12.82 -2.65
C GLU A 103 11.51 -12.76 -2.59
N PRO A 104 10.83 -11.77 -3.21
CA PRO A 104 9.38 -11.76 -3.34
C PRO A 104 8.88 -12.86 -4.31
N GLY A 105 8.74 -14.09 -3.81
CA GLY A 105 8.37 -15.27 -4.61
C GLY A 105 6.86 -15.55 -4.76
N GLY A 106 5.99 -14.71 -4.21
CA GLY A 106 4.55 -14.92 -4.20
C GLY A 106 3.93 -14.93 -5.62
N ARG A 107 2.85 -15.71 -5.79
CA ARG A 107 2.01 -15.70 -6.99
C ARG A 107 0.57 -15.35 -6.61
N LEU A 108 -0.11 -14.58 -7.46
CA LEU A 108 -1.49 -14.19 -7.22
C LEU A 108 -2.40 -15.45 -7.21
N PRO A 109 -3.16 -15.69 -6.13
CA PRO A 109 -4.13 -16.79 -6.08
C PRO A 109 -5.48 -16.41 -6.73
N THR A 110 -5.65 -15.14 -7.09
CA THR A 110 -6.87 -14.59 -7.68
C THR A 110 -6.51 -13.56 -8.74
N THR A 111 -7.40 -13.36 -9.72
CA THR A 111 -7.26 -12.30 -10.70
C THR A 111 -7.34 -10.93 -10.01
N TRP A 112 -6.45 -10.03 -10.40
CA TRP A 112 -6.53 -8.61 -10.06
C TRP A 112 -7.10 -7.86 -11.28
N PRO A 113 -8.36 -7.40 -11.23
CA PRO A 113 -9.02 -6.79 -12.38
C PRO A 113 -8.47 -5.41 -12.76
#